data_AF-A0A7S0L9M0-F1
#
_entry.id   AF-A0A7S0L9M0-F1
#
_cell.length_a   1.000
_cell.length_b   1.000
_cell.length_c   1.000
_cell.angle_alpha   90.00
_cell.angle_beta   90.00
_cell.angle_gamma   90.00
#
_symmetry.space_group_name_H-M   'P 1'
#
loop_
_entity.id
_entity.type
_entity.pdbx_description
1 polymer ?
#
loop_
_entity_poly.entity_id
_entity_poly.type
_entity_poly.pdbx_seq_one_letter_code
_entity_poly.pdbx_strand_id
1 'polypeptide(L)'
;APRRVLLLHWNPEMSDIVSQVDEVLPRGSVITLLAPSCPIEVRDLKLEHSTFSFVKGDATSATELASLKDLGRYDSVVVLQSCGGKAKADAKSLLTMNALDDALAS
;
A
#
# COMPACT_ATOMS: atom_id res chain seq x y z
N ALA A 1 17.56 -4.20 -9.16
CA ALA A 1 16.58 -3.78 -10.19
C ALA A 1 15.49 -2.95 -9.53
N PRO A 2 14.85 -2.01 -10.24
CA PRO A 2 13.70 -1.27 -9.72
C PRO A 2 12.62 -2.22 -9.20
N ARG A 3 11.93 -1.83 -8.12
CA ARG A 3 10.87 -2.61 -7.49
C ARG A 3 9.53 -1.88 -7.50
N ARG A 4 8.45 -2.64 -7.45
CA ARG A 4 7.08 -2.16 -7.28
C ARG A 4 6.60 -2.56 -5.88
N VAL A 5 6.31 -1.59 -5.04
CA VAL A 5 5.79 -1.79 -3.68
C VAL A 5 4.33 -1.33 -3.62
N LEU A 6 3.45 -2.18 -3.10
CA LEU A 6 2.07 -1.86 -2.82
C LEU A 6 1.89 -1.64 -1.32
N LEU A 7 1.43 -0.47 -0.93
CA LEU A 7 1.03 -0.14 0.44
C LEU A 7 -0.49 -0.23 0.54
N LEU A 8 -0.96 -1.04 1.49
CA LEU A 8 -2.39 -1.25 1.75
C LEU A 8 -2.76 -0.56 3.07
N HIS A 9 -3.82 0.24 3.05
CA HIS A 9 -4.23 1.15 4.13
C HIS A 9 -3.26 2.31 4.35
N TRP A 10 -3.59 3.15 5.34
CA TRP A 10 -2.77 4.27 5.77
C TRP A 10 -2.86 4.42 7.29
N ASN A 11 -1.87 5.11 7.87
CA ASN A 11 -1.85 5.57 9.26
C ASN A 11 -1.14 6.94 9.35
N PRO A 12 -1.14 7.64 10.50
CA PRO A 12 -0.59 8.99 10.61
C PRO A 12 0.93 9.07 10.39
N GLU A 13 1.64 7.96 10.53
CA GLU A 13 3.10 7.86 10.34
C GLU A 13 3.46 7.56 8.87
N MET A 14 2.49 7.66 7.96
CA MET A 14 2.67 7.26 6.56
C MET A 14 3.79 8.03 5.85
N SER A 15 3.99 9.31 6.16
CA SER A 15 5.07 10.09 5.55
C SER A 15 6.45 9.50 5.84
N ASP A 16 6.65 9.09 7.09
CA ASP A 16 7.92 8.56 7.56
C ASP A 16 8.11 7.13 7.04
N ILE A 17 7.04 6.33 7.02
CA ILE A 17 7.06 4.99 6.42
C ILE A 17 7.41 5.06 4.94
N VAL A 18 6.77 5.93 4.16
CA VAL A 18 7.05 6.07 2.72
C VAL A 18 8.48 6.54 2.49
N SER A 19 8.98 7.48 3.30
CA SER A 19 10.36 7.96 3.21
C SER A 19 11.38 6.84 3.50
N GLN A 20 11.17 6.07 4.57
CA GLN A 20 12.04 4.93 4.91
C GLN A 20 11.99 3.83 3.84
N VAL A 21 10.83 3.57 3.25
CA VAL A 21 10.69 2.63 2.14
C VAL A 21 11.47 3.15 0.92
N ASP A 22 11.36 4.43 0.58
CA ASP A 22 12.11 5.03 -0.54
C ASP A 22 13.63 4.89 -0.38
N GLU A 23 14.15 5.14 0.82
CA GLU A 23 15.59 5.05 1.12
C GLU A 23 16.18 3.67 0.80
N VAL A 24 15.42 2.59 1.06
CA VAL A 24 15.89 1.21 0.83
C VAL A 24 15.57 0.68 -0.57
N LEU A 25 14.74 1.40 -1.33
CA LEU A 25 14.37 1.00 -2.68
C LEU A 25 15.46 1.38 -3.70
N PRO A 26 15.74 0.50 -4.69
CA PRO A 26 16.59 0.87 -5.81
C PRO A 26 16.00 2.04 -6.60
N ARG A 27 16.85 2.91 -7.16
CA ARG A 27 16.39 4.02 -8.02
C ARG A 27 15.50 3.54 -9.18
N GLY A 28 14.45 4.32 -9.46
CA GLY A 28 13.43 4.03 -10.46
C GLY A 28 12.30 3.12 -9.95
N SER A 29 12.24 2.84 -8.64
CA SER A 29 11.16 2.05 -8.04
C SER A 29 9.83 2.81 -8.02
N VAL A 30 8.74 2.10 -7.73
CA VAL A 30 7.40 2.67 -7.63
C VAL A 30 6.76 2.23 -6.32
N ILE A 31 6.19 3.18 -5.58
CA ILE A 31 5.36 2.95 -4.42
C ILE A 31 3.92 3.28 -4.80
N THR A 32 3.01 2.31 -4.69
CA THR A 32 1.57 2.52 -4.89
C THR A 32 0.85 2.42 -3.56
N LEU A 33 0.02 3.40 -3.21
CA LEU A 33 -0.89 3.34 -2.08
C LEU A 33 -2.31 3.00 -2.54
N LEU A 34 -2.91 1.94 -1.97
CA LEU A 34 -4.35 1.67 -2.06
C LEU A 34 -5.03 2.06 -0.76
N ALA A 35 -5.84 3.11 -0.79
CA ALA A 35 -6.64 3.56 0.35
C ALA A 35 -7.90 4.33 -0.09
N PRO A 36 -8.92 4.48 0.78
CA PRO A 36 -10.16 5.17 0.44
C PRO A 36 -9.99 6.66 0.06
N SER A 37 -8.88 7.25 0.50
CA SER A 37 -8.49 8.65 0.27
C SER A 37 -6.97 8.78 0.32
N CYS A 38 -6.42 9.70 -0.46
CA CYS A 38 -4.99 10.00 -0.44
C CYS A 38 -4.67 10.86 0.79
N PRO A 39 -3.76 10.42 1.69
CA PRO A 39 -3.32 11.25 2.80
C PRO A 39 -2.57 12.48 2.28
N ILE A 40 -2.79 13.65 2.90
CA ILE A 40 -2.20 14.90 2.42
C ILE A 40 -0.69 14.91 2.63
N GLU A 41 -0.24 14.25 3.69
CA GLU A 41 1.15 14.09 4.11
C GLU A 41 2.01 13.32 3.10
N VAL A 42 1.40 12.46 2.28
CA VAL A 42 2.12 11.72 1.22
C VAL A 42 1.99 12.34 -0.17
N ARG A 43 1.02 13.24 -0.35
CA ARG A 43 0.72 13.84 -1.65
C ARG A 43 1.90 14.64 -2.20
N ASP A 44 2.61 15.34 -1.32
CA ASP A 44 3.69 16.27 -1.66
C ASP A 44 5.07 15.76 -1.24
N LEU A 45 5.20 14.47 -0.90
CA LEU A 45 6.48 13.85 -0.58
C LEU A 45 7.43 13.91 -1.76
N LYS A 46 8.64 14.40 -1.51
CA LYS A 46 9.75 14.31 -2.46
C LYS A 46 10.51 13.03 -2.16
N LEU A 47 10.44 12.09 -3.10
CA LEU A 47 11.12 10.81 -3.04
C LEU A 47 12.36 10.87 -3.94
N GLU A 48 13.46 10.28 -3.47
CA GLU A 48 14.77 10.33 -4.13
C GLU A 48 14.97 9.11 -5.04
N HIS A 49 14.39 7.95 -4.68
CA HIS A 49 14.60 6.70 -5.40
C HIS A 49 13.37 6.18 -6.14
N SER A 50 12.17 6.60 -5.75
CA SER A 50 10.92 6.07 -6.27
C SER A 50 9.93 7.15 -6.67
N THR A 51 8.89 6.74 -7.40
CA THR A 51 7.71 7.56 -7.63
C THR A 51 6.55 7.06 -6.77
N PHE A 52 5.71 7.99 -6.33
CA PHE A 52 4.51 7.68 -5.56
C PHE A 52 3.27 7.69 -6.46
N SER A 53 2.43 6.66 -6.34
CA SER A 53 1.15 6.54 -7.01
C SER A 53 0.06 6.28 -5.97
N PHE A 54 -1.11 6.88 -6.18
CA PHE A 54 -2.28 6.66 -5.33
C PHE A 54 -3.41 6.04 -6.16
N VAL A 55 -3.99 4.97 -5.62
CA VAL A 55 -5.20 4.35 -6.11
C VAL A 55 -6.26 4.44 -5.03
N LYS A 56 -7.39 5.06 -5.38
CA LYS A 56 -8.54 5.09 -4.48
C LYS A 56 -9.17 3.70 -4.42
N GLY A 57 -9.25 3.14 -3.23
CA GLY A 57 -10.01 1.91 -2.99
C GLY A 57 -9.90 1.34 -1.58
N ASP A 58 -10.69 0.29 -1.31
CA ASP A 58 -10.69 -0.45 -0.05
C ASP A 58 -9.85 -1.73 -0.18
N ALA A 59 -8.74 -1.78 0.57
CA ALA A 59 -7.88 -2.95 0.60
C ALA A 59 -8.51 -4.18 1.29
N THR A 60 -9.68 -4.06 1.91
CA THR A 60 -10.46 -5.22 2.39
C THR A 60 -11.40 -5.80 1.33
N SER A 61 -11.48 -5.20 0.14
CA SER A 61 -12.31 -5.65 -0.97
C SER A 61 -11.46 -6.37 -2.03
N ALA A 62 -11.69 -7.68 -2.19
CA ALA A 62 -11.02 -8.48 -3.21
C ALA A 62 -11.26 -7.94 -4.63
N THR A 63 -12.46 -7.46 -4.91
CA THR A 63 -12.81 -6.86 -6.22
C THR A 63 -11.99 -5.60 -6.50
N GLU A 64 -11.79 -4.75 -5.50
CA GLU A 64 -11.00 -3.52 -5.67
C GLU A 64 -9.51 -3.83 -5.79
N LEU A 65 -9.01 -4.82 -5.03
CA LEU A 65 -7.64 -5.33 -5.20
C LEU A 65 -7.43 -5.92 -6.60
N ALA A 66 -8.36 -6.74 -7.10
CA ALA A 66 -8.30 -7.34 -8.44
C ALA A 66 -8.39 -6.29 -9.56
N SER A 67 -8.97 -5.12 -9.28
CA SER A 67 -8.99 -4.00 -10.24
C SER A 67 -7.60 -3.38 -10.49
N LEU A 68 -6.63 -3.64 -9.60
CA LEU A 68 -5.24 -3.30 -9.84
C LEU A 68 -4.68 -4.19 -10.96
N LYS A 69 -4.61 -3.64 -12.17
CA LYS A 69 -4.13 -4.32 -13.40
C LYS A 69 -2.84 -5.15 -13.24
N ASP A 70 -1.99 -4.81 -12.27
CA ASP A 70 -0.67 -5.38 -12.07
C ASP A 70 -0.50 -5.96 -10.64
N LEU A 71 -1.57 -6.41 -9.96
CA LEU A 71 -1.48 -6.90 -8.57
C LEU A 71 -0.40 -7.99 -8.39
N GLY A 72 -0.34 -8.97 -9.30
CA GLY A 72 0.67 -10.03 -9.28
C GLY A 72 2.09 -9.61 -9.70
N ARG A 73 2.31 -8.32 -10.02
CA ARG A 73 3.63 -7.78 -10.41
C ARG A 73 4.25 -6.89 -9.34
N TYR A 74 3.60 -6.72 -8.19
CA TYR A 74 4.24 -6.06 -7.06
C TYR A 74 5.29 -7.00 -6.45
N ASP A 75 6.51 -6.51 -6.27
CA ASP A 75 7.59 -7.25 -5.63
C ASP A 75 7.39 -7.35 -4.12
N SER A 76 6.59 -6.45 -3.55
CA SER A 76 6.30 -6.42 -2.12
C SER A 76 4.93 -5.79 -1.87
N VAL A 77 4.16 -6.39 -0.96
CA VAL A 77 2.90 -5.85 -0.45
C VAL A 77 3.05 -5.60 1.04
N VAL A 78 2.78 -4.38 1.48
CA VAL A 78 2.88 -3.96 2.88
C VAL A 78 1.49 -3.65 3.39
N VAL A 79 1.01 -4.42 4.37
CA VAL A 79 -0.27 -4.17 5.04
C VAL A 79 -0.02 -3.28 6.24
N LEU A 80 -0.44 -2.02 6.14
CA LEU A 80 -0.29 -1.07 7.23
C LEU A 80 -1.45 -1.22 8.22
N GLN A 81 -1.14 -1.20 9.51
CA GLN A 81 -2.17 -1.17 10.54
C GLN A 81 -2.91 0.17 10.45
N SER A 82 -4.22 0.09 10.21
CA SER A 82 -5.09 1.27 10.20
C SER A 82 -5.35 1.77 11.62
N CYS A 83 -5.65 3.06 11.76
CA CYS A 83 -6.07 3.66 13.03
C CYS A 83 -7.29 2.92 13.64
N GLY A 84 -7.23 2.68 14.95
CA GLY A 84 -8.25 1.96 15.71
C GLY A 84 -7.55 1.00 16.68
N GLY A 85 -8.04 0.88 17.91
CA GLY A 85 -7.36 0.08 18.95
C GLY A 85 -6.97 -1.33 18.47
N LYS A 86 -5.88 -1.88 19.03
CA LYS A 86 -5.15 -3.08 18.54
C LYS A 86 -6.02 -4.16 17.88
N ALA A 87 -7.06 -4.62 18.58
CA ALA A 87 -7.94 -5.69 18.09
C ALA A 87 -8.66 -5.37 16.76
N LYS A 88 -9.07 -4.11 16.55
CA LYS A 88 -9.72 -3.70 15.29
C LYS A 88 -8.73 -3.58 14.14
N ALA A 89 -7.51 -3.08 14.43
CA ALA A 89 -6.45 -2.99 13.43
C ALA A 89 -6.03 -4.39 12.95
N ASP A 90 -5.83 -5.33 13.87
CA ASP A 90 -5.44 -6.70 13.55
C ASP A 90 -6.53 -7.43 12.76
N ALA A 91 -7.80 -7.29 13.15
CA ALA A 91 -8.92 -7.85 12.39
C ALA A 91 -8.97 -7.32 10.95
N LYS A 92 -8.71 -6.02 10.75
CA LYS A 92 -8.67 -5.41 9.42
C LYS A 92 -7.49 -5.92 8.60
N SER A 93 -6.31 -6.09 9.22
CA SER A 93 -5.15 -6.68 8.55
C SER A 93 -5.42 -8.12 8.09
N LEU A 94 -6.06 -8.94 8.93
CA LEU A 94 -6.46 -10.31 8.55
C LEU A 94 -7.45 -10.32 7.38
N LEU A 95 -8.48 -9.47 7.41
CA LEU A 95 -9.42 -9.34 6.30
C LEU A 95 -8.74 -8.91 5.00
N THR A 96 -7.75 -8.02 5.10
CA THR A 96 -6.96 -7.54 3.96
C THR A 96 -6.13 -8.66 3.35
N MET A 97 -5.49 -9.48 4.18
CA MET A 97 -4.72 -10.63 3.71
C MET A 97 -5.62 -11.64 3.00
N ASN A 98 -6.79 -11.95 3.57
CA ASN A 98 -7.75 -12.85 2.91
C ASN A 98 -8.23 -12.28 1.56
N ALA A 99 -8.57 -10.99 1.51
CA ALA A 99 -8.99 -10.34 0.28
C ALA A 99 -7.88 -10.30 -0.79
N LEU A 100 -6.62 -10.18 -0.36
CA LEU A 100 -5.46 -10.24 -1.25
C LEU A 100 -5.27 -11.63 -1.85
N ASP A 101 -5.41 -12.68 -1.06
CA ASP A 101 -5.34 -14.06 -1.53
C ASP A 101 -6.45 -14.36 -2.56
N ASP A 102 -7.68 -13.95 -2.27
CA ASP A 102 -8.82 -14.07 -3.19
C ASP A 102 -8.56 -13.31 -4.51
N ALA A 103 -8.04 -12.09 -4.42
CA ALA A 103 -7.75 -11.25 -5.59
C ALA A 103 -6.60 -11.80 -6.45
N LEU A 104 -5.61 -12.46 -5.85
CA LEU A 104 -4.49 -13.09 -6.57
C LEU A 104 -4.87 -14.44 -7.20
N ALA A 105 -5.91 -15.10 -6.70
CA ALA A 105 -6.44 -16.35 -7.24
C ALA A 105 -7.40 -16.16 -8.43
N SER A 106 -7.80 -14.91 -8.71
CA SER A 106 -8.76 -14.51 -9.75
C SER A 106 -8.08 -14.20 -11.09
#